data_AF-A0A1I5XQX7-F1
#
_entry.id   AF-A0A1I5XQX7-F1
#
_cell.length_a   1.000
_cell.length_b   1.000
_cell.length_c   1.000
_cell.angle_alpha   90.00
_cell.angle_beta   90.00
_cell.angle_gamma   90.00
#
_symmetry.space_group_name_H-M   'P 1'
#
loop_
_entity.id
_entity.type
_entity.pdbx_description
1 polymer ?
#
loop_
_entity_poly.entity_id
_entity_poly.type
_entity_poly.pdbx_seq_one_letter_code
_entity_poly.pdbx_strand_id
1 'polypeptide(L)'
;MQFVQRLIECSNALVTTVTSFFPTALAVCFWAMAPGVQAAPNPGGSGTLRSSGLQDICLKGTEVVPEVCGQVQVNWKLWALMGEPIGDFVLGWKPGTIRIASAEGGGSQLHQVDSLPAPLSKAAQNMELYVEAVAFVEKPPASPNYNTVAITFNTGVASKPGETSMNVPGGYDWDKFLHGGMSSEGIALGAVGWCSEKGRRDLSAKDAKAIMLAGVKLQGLQLCPKSTVDVSPMENAIAKVCESALIEAGLGPSSHFCPKKEAQKPEPKKANAIDDAFARLEGRRPAETANTDKAKPFDSMSSKFEAAEAERKAREVDKARALAAQRDREAEAERQALRREAAQNFCTTAKDAQDSCAAKTCGSKPSATMCLRSVQDPYPPCKAGPGFSCLQIPHYSCVEQGPNPKLPEWESCSAGVDRSCAAAGKPIASVDACVAERLK
;
A
#
# COMPACT_ATOMS: atom_id res chain seq x y z
N MET A 1 -33.19 18.35 32.39
CA MET A 1 -34.18 19.43 32.18
C MET A 1 -34.37 20.10 33.53
N GLN A 2 -34.35 21.42 33.79
CA GLN A 2 -34.01 22.69 33.10
C GLN A 2 -33.75 23.70 34.26
N PHE A 3 -33.08 24.87 34.17
CA PHE A 3 -32.38 25.59 33.09
C PHE A 3 -31.39 26.60 33.74
N VAL A 4 -30.20 26.83 33.16
CA VAL A 4 -29.44 28.11 33.22
C VAL A 4 -28.93 28.63 34.61
N GLN A 5 -27.82 29.40 34.59
CA GLN A 5 -27.29 30.26 35.68
C GLN A 5 -26.77 29.63 37.00
N ARG A 6 -25.43 29.46 37.07
CA ARG A 6 -24.46 30.03 38.05
C ARG A 6 -23.06 29.43 37.74
N LEU A 7 -22.06 30.22 37.32
CA LEU A 7 -21.12 30.94 38.22
C LEU A 7 -20.67 30.00 39.36
N ILE A 8 -19.56 29.26 39.23
CA ILE A 8 -18.17 29.76 39.28
C ILE A 8 -18.01 30.90 40.28
N GLU A 9 -17.74 30.56 41.56
CA GLU A 9 -16.49 30.90 42.26
C GLU A 9 -16.53 30.41 43.72
N CYS A 10 -15.45 29.74 44.15
CA CYS A 10 -14.63 30.08 45.33
C CYS A 10 -13.75 28.89 45.75
N SER A 11 -12.45 29.15 45.88
CA SER A 11 -11.44 28.16 46.29
C SER A 11 -11.12 28.26 47.77
N ASN A 12 -11.10 27.12 48.45
CA ASN A 12 -10.24 26.74 49.59
C ASN A 12 -10.20 27.53 50.94
N ALA A 13 -10.06 26.71 52.00
CA ALA A 13 -9.30 26.94 53.25
C ALA A 13 -9.82 27.92 54.33
N LEU A 14 -10.51 27.33 55.32
CA LEU A 14 -10.12 27.18 56.73
C LEU A 14 -9.17 28.22 57.41
N VAL A 15 -9.46 28.51 58.70
CA VAL A 15 -8.58 28.98 59.81
C VAL A 15 -8.73 30.46 60.30
N THR A 16 -9.65 30.61 61.27
CA THR A 16 -9.61 31.43 62.53
C THR A 16 -9.24 32.93 62.59
N THR A 17 -10.26 33.73 62.97
CA THR A 17 -10.35 34.58 64.20
C THR A 17 -9.31 35.68 64.53
N VAL A 18 -9.77 36.95 64.64
CA VAL A 18 -9.82 37.80 65.87
C VAL A 18 -9.94 39.33 65.52
N THR A 19 -11.07 39.91 65.93
CA THR A 19 -11.46 41.32 66.24
C THR A 19 -10.66 42.58 65.79
N SER A 20 -11.45 43.59 65.38
CA SER A 20 -11.47 45.01 65.85
C SER A 20 -11.05 46.19 64.92
N PHE A 21 -12.05 47.03 64.60
CA PHE A 21 -12.06 48.52 64.59
C PHE A 21 -11.05 49.35 63.74
N PHE A 22 -11.46 49.81 62.54
CA PHE A 22 -11.83 51.21 62.15
C PHE A 22 -12.03 51.29 60.60
N PRO A 23 -12.70 52.32 60.01
CA PRO A 23 -13.33 52.24 58.68
C PRO A 23 -12.66 53.09 57.56
N THR A 24 -13.22 52.99 56.34
CA THR A 24 -13.06 53.87 55.14
C THR A 24 -11.66 53.93 54.50
N ALA A 25 -11.41 53.73 53.20
CA ALA A 25 -12.27 53.72 52.01
C ALA A 25 -11.49 53.22 50.76
N LEU A 26 -12.23 52.69 49.78
CA LEU A 26 -11.95 52.73 48.32
C LEU A 26 -10.51 52.48 47.80
N ALA A 27 -10.26 51.25 47.34
CA ALA A 27 -9.33 50.97 46.24
C ALA A 27 -9.97 49.96 45.26
N VAL A 28 -10.18 50.40 44.03
CA VAL A 28 -10.96 49.73 42.98
C VAL A 28 -10.39 48.35 42.60
N CYS A 29 -11.21 47.31 42.70
CA CYS A 29 -10.92 46.00 42.10
C CYS A 29 -11.03 46.06 40.57
N PHE A 30 -9.94 46.45 39.89
CA PHE A 30 -9.78 46.15 38.47
C PHE A 30 -9.39 44.67 38.30
N TRP A 31 -10.40 43.80 38.31
CA TRP A 31 -10.21 42.43 37.85
C TRP A 31 -9.90 42.45 36.36
N ALA A 32 -8.65 42.14 36.02
CA ALA A 32 -8.25 41.88 34.65
C ALA A 32 -8.92 40.59 34.17
N MET A 33 -10.08 40.72 33.52
CA MET A 33 -10.58 39.68 32.63
C MET A 33 -9.62 39.60 31.44
N ALA A 34 -8.53 38.85 31.60
CA ALA A 34 -7.80 38.32 30.48
C ALA A 34 -8.80 37.49 29.65
N PRO A 35 -9.08 37.84 28.39
CA PRO A 35 -9.92 36.99 27.56
C PRO A 35 -9.20 35.66 27.46
N GLY A 36 -9.82 34.60 28.00
CA GLY A 36 -9.30 33.26 27.86
C GLY A 36 -9.10 32.99 26.39
N VAL A 37 -7.84 32.75 25.99
CA VAL A 37 -7.51 32.35 24.61
C VAL A 37 -8.14 30.98 24.41
N GLN A 38 -9.41 30.99 23.98
CA GLN A 38 -10.02 29.83 23.36
C GLN A 38 -9.11 29.50 22.19
N ALA A 39 -8.34 28.41 22.33
CA ALA A 39 -7.53 27.89 21.23
C ALA A 39 -8.46 27.78 20.03
N ALA A 40 -8.17 28.55 18.98
CA ALA A 40 -8.97 28.51 17.76
C ALA A 40 -9.07 27.04 17.35
N PRO A 41 -10.28 26.54 17.01
CA PRO A 41 -10.43 25.13 16.64
C PRO A 41 -9.46 24.85 15.50
N ASN A 42 -8.52 23.91 15.72
CA ASN A 42 -7.54 23.55 14.71
C ASN A 42 -8.31 23.18 13.44
N PRO A 43 -8.09 23.88 12.30
CA PRO A 43 -8.90 23.69 11.10
C PRO A 43 -8.83 22.26 10.63
N GLY A 44 -9.97 21.68 10.24
CA GLY A 44 -10.11 20.29 9.83
C GLY A 44 -11.09 19.51 10.70
N GLY A 45 -10.73 18.28 11.07
CA GLY A 45 -11.60 17.38 11.82
C GLY A 45 -11.01 15.97 11.92
N SER A 46 -11.70 15.09 12.64
CA SER A 46 -11.29 13.69 12.77
C SER A 46 -12.49 12.78 13.00
N GLY A 47 -12.34 11.51 12.63
CA GLY A 47 -13.37 10.51 12.90
C GLY A 47 -13.03 9.13 12.33
N THR A 48 -14.06 8.34 12.13
CA THR A 48 -13.96 6.99 11.59
C THR A 48 -14.90 6.83 10.40
N LEU A 49 -14.33 6.43 9.28
CA LEU A 49 -15.03 5.99 8.08
C LEU A 49 -15.15 4.47 8.09
N ARG A 50 -16.28 3.95 7.63
CA ARG A 50 -16.51 2.54 7.35
C ARG A 50 -17.19 2.43 5.99
N SER A 51 -17.02 1.28 5.35
CA SER A 51 -17.77 0.93 4.15
C SER A 51 -19.27 1.08 4.40
N SER A 52 -19.99 1.64 3.44
CA SER A 52 -21.42 1.91 3.58
C SER A 52 -22.23 0.61 3.50
N GLY A 53 -22.62 0.07 4.66
CA GLY A 53 -23.50 -1.09 4.79
C GLY A 53 -23.09 -2.04 5.92
N LEU A 54 -23.82 -3.16 6.06
CA LEU A 54 -23.44 -4.30 6.89
C LEU A 54 -22.67 -5.38 6.09
N GLN A 55 -22.33 -5.09 4.82
CA GLN A 55 -21.68 -6.03 3.91
C GLN A 55 -20.16 -5.83 3.91
N ASP A 56 -19.44 -6.94 3.98
CA ASP A 56 -18.00 -7.01 3.77
C ASP A 56 -17.65 -6.58 2.33
N ILE A 57 -16.55 -5.84 2.17
CA ILE A 57 -16.03 -5.51 0.83
C ILE A 57 -15.15 -6.65 0.35
N CYS A 58 -15.49 -7.20 -0.82
CA CYS A 58 -14.69 -8.18 -1.54
C CYS A 58 -13.64 -7.51 -2.43
N LEU A 59 -12.40 -7.96 -2.29
CA LEU A 59 -11.22 -7.51 -3.04
C LEU A 59 -10.66 -8.67 -3.84
N LYS A 60 -10.15 -8.39 -5.04
CA LYS A 60 -9.53 -9.40 -5.91
C LYS A 60 -8.13 -9.73 -5.40
N GLY A 61 -7.81 -11.02 -5.38
CA GLY A 61 -6.47 -11.54 -5.12
C GLY A 61 -5.88 -12.23 -6.35
N THR A 62 -5.28 -13.40 -6.15
CA THR A 62 -4.52 -14.20 -7.14
C THR A 62 -5.33 -15.39 -7.65
N GLU A 63 -4.76 -16.23 -8.51
CA GLU A 63 -5.42 -17.47 -8.95
C GLU A 63 -5.67 -18.47 -7.80
N VAL A 64 -4.78 -18.52 -6.79
CA VAL A 64 -4.91 -19.41 -5.63
C VAL A 64 -5.91 -18.86 -4.61
N VAL A 65 -5.95 -17.54 -4.43
CA VAL A 65 -6.87 -16.84 -3.52
C VAL A 65 -7.62 -15.75 -4.31
N PRO A 66 -8.66 -16.09 -5.11
CA PRO A 66 -9.27 -15.15 -6.04
C PRO A 66 -9.96 -13.95 -5.42
N GLU A 67 -10.46 -14.09 -4.20
CA GLU A 67 -11.29 -13.09 -3.54
C GLU A 67 -11.12 -13.15 -2.02
N VAL A 68 -10.95 -11.99 -1.40
CA VAL A 68 -10.96 -11.82 0.06
C VAL A 68 -12.01 -10.77 0.39
N CYS A 69 -12.99 -11.11 1.22
CA CYS A 69 -13.98 -10.15 1.70
C CYS A 69 -13.77 -9.83 3.19
N GLY A 70 -13.90 -8.56 3.56
CA GLY A 70 -13.78 -8.14 4.95
C GLY A 70 -14.23 -6.71 5.20
N GLN A 71 -14.04 -6.27 6.44
CA GLN A 71 -14.45 -4.95 6.90
C GLN A 71 -13.29 -3.98 6.83
N VAL A 72 -13.46 -2.93 6.02
CA VAL A 72 -12.52 -1.80 5.96
C VAL A 72 -13.05 -0.65 6.81
N GLN A 73 -12.21 -0.22 7.73
CA GLN A 73 -12.37 0.97 8.54
C GLN A 73 -11.19 1.91 8.25
N VAL A 74 -11.44 3.21 8.15
CA VAL A 74 -10.38 4.22 8.05
C VAL A 74 -10.60 5.24 9.15
N ASN A 75 -9.69 5.29 10.13
CA ASN A 75 -9.66 6.38 11.10
C ASN A 75 -8.91 7.54 10.45
N TRP A 76 -9.53 8.70 10.39
CA TRP A 76 -9.01 9.84 9.63
C TRP A 76 -8.88 11.07 10.52
N LYS A 77 -7.88 11.89 10.21
CA LYS A 77 -7.69 13.21 10.81
C LYS A 77 -7.18 14.17 9.74
N LEU A 78 -7.98 15.18 9.42
CA LEU A 78 -7.56 16.30 8.59
C LEU A 78 -7.19 17.47 9.50
N TRP A 79 -6.07 18.10 9.22
CA TRP A 79 -5.61 19.29 9.94
C TRP A 79 -4.76 20.20 9.03
N ALA A 80 -4.21 21.29 9.56
CA ALA A 80 -3.25 22.11 8.84
C ALA A 80 -1.98 22.34 9.67
N LEU A 81 -0.81 22.28 9.02
CA LEU A 81 0.51 22.51 9.64
C LEU A 81 1.25 23.57 8.83
N MET A 82 1.72 24.62 9.51
CA MET A 82 2.45 25.75 8.89
C MET A 82 1.75 26.41 7.69
N GLY A 83 0.43 26.25 7.58
CA GLY A 83 -0.38 26.78 6.48
C GLY A 83 -0.72 25.79 5.38
N GLU A 84 -0.19 24.56 5.39
CA GLU A 84 -0.50 23.49 4.43
C GLU A 84 -1.48 22.44 5.00
N PRO A 85 -2.29 21.75 4.16
CA PRO A 85 -3.26 20.78 4.61
C PRO A 85 -2.58 19.42 4.85
N ILE A 86 -2.96 18.71 5.90
CA ILE A 86 -2.48 17.35 6.19
C ILE A 86 -3.68 16.42 6.39
N GLY A 87 -3.64 15.26 5.73
CA GLY A 87 -4.52 14.14 5.98
C GLY A 87 -3.75 12.94 6.53
N ASP A 88 -4.17 12.46 7.69
CA ASP A 88 -3.64 11.27 8.38
C ASP A 88 -4.73 10.19 8.39
N PHE A 89 -4.43 8.99 7.87
CA PHE A 89 -5.39 7.93 7.58
C PHE A 89 -4.89 6.56 8.06
N VAL A 90 -5.37 6.13 9.22
CA VAL A 90 -5.05 4.81 9.80
C VAL A 90 -6.02 3.76 9.27
N LEU A 91 -5.49 2.69 8.68
CA LEU A 91 -6.28 1.61 8.11
C LEU A 91 -6.58 0.54 9.16
N GLY A 92 -7.86 0.30 9.42
CA GLY A 92 -8.36 -0.89 10.09
C GLY A 92 -8.89 -1.88 9.05
N TRP A 93 -8.33 -3.08 9.01
CA TRP A 93 -8.79 -4.17 8.14
C TRP A 93 -9.10 -5.41 8.98
N LYS A 94 -10.24 -6.05 8.72
CA LYS A 94 -10.55 -7.37 9.26
C LYS A 94 -11.10 -8.26 8.14
N PRO A 95 -10.34 -9.23 7.61
CA PRO A 95 -10.88 -10.21 6.67
C PRO A 95 -11.92 -11.08 7.38
N GLY A 96 -13.09 -11.24 6.75
CA GLY A 96 -14.19 -12.08 7.24
C GLY A 96 -14.28 -13.40 6.49
N THR A 97 -14.25 -13.34 5.15
CA THR A 97 -14.27 -14.53 4.28
C THR A 97 -13.16 -14.52 3.23
N ILE A 98 -12.73 -15.71 2.83
CA ILE A 98 -11.71 -15.90 1.80
C ILE A 98 -12.16 -16.99 0.84
N ARG A 99 -12.10 -16.69 -0.45
CA ARG A 99 -12.28 -17.65 -1.54
C ARG A 99 -10.94 -18.28 -1.86
N ILE A 100 -10.85 -19.61 -1.76
CA ILE A 100 -9.65 -20.38 -2.07
C ILE A 100 -9.96 -21.27 -3.28
N ALA A 101 -9.08 -21.27 -4.28
CA ALA A 101 -9.19 -22.14 -5.44
C ALA A 101 -8.84 -23.60 -5.08
N SER A 102 -9.47 -24.54 -5.76
CA SER A 102 -9.08 -25.95 -5.67
C SER A 102 -7.83 -26.22 -6.51
N ALA A 103 -6.86 -26.92 -5.93
CA ALA A 103 -5.63 -27.30 -6.62
C ALA A 103 -5.87 -28.22 -7.84
N GLU A 104 -7.04 -28.86 -7.94
CA GLU A 104 -7.43 -29.73 -9.06
C GLU A 104 -8.21 -28.98 -10.15
N GLY A 105 -8.33 -27.65 -10.08
CA GLY A 105 -9.05 -26.84 -11.07
C GLY A 105 -10.58 -26.94 -10.99
N GLY A 106 -11.14 -27.66 -10.00
CA GLY A 106 -12.57 -27.88 -9.82
C GLY A 106 -13.39 -26.67 -9.33
N GLY A 107 -12.90 -25.45 -9.51
CA GLY A 107 -13.51 -24.20 -9.02
C GLY A 107 -12.90 -23.68 -7.71
N SER A 108 -13.66 -22.90 -6.95
CA SER A 108 -13.23 -22.28 -5.70
C SER A 108 -14.32 -22.33 -4.62
N GLN A 109 -13.90 -22.38 -3.36
CA GLN A 109 -14.80 -22.40 -2.19
C GLN A 109 -14.57 -21.18 -1.31
N LEU A 110 -15.66 -20.64 -0.75
CA LEU A 110 -15.63 -19.53 0.21
C LEU A 110 -15.58 -20.07 1.63
N HIS A 111 -14.62 -19.61 2.42
CA HIS A 111 -14.40 -20.00 3.82
C HIS A 111 -14.53 -18.80 4.74
N GLN A 112 -15.07 -19.00 5.93
CA GLN A 112 -14.96 -18.00 7.01
C GLN A 112 -13.53 -18.06 7.57
N VAL A 113 -12.89 -16.91 7.80
CA VAL A 113 -11.51 -16.84 8.32
C VAL A 113 -11.36 -17.57 9.65
N ASP A 114 -12.39 -17.50 10.50
CA ASP A 114 -12.44 -18.16 11.81
C ASP A 114 -12.67 -19.69 11.72
N SER A 115 -13.11 -20.20 10.56
CA SER A 115 -13.26 -21.65 10.28
C SER A 115 -12.05 -22.30 9.62
N LEU A 116 -11.09 -21.51 9.16
CA LEU A 116 -9.87 -22.03 8.53
C LEU A 116 -8.94 -22.69 9.57
N PRO A 117 -8.15 -23.70 9.17
CA PRO A 117 -7.06 -24.23 9.99
C PRO A 117 -6.19 -23.11 10.57
N ALA A 118 -5.76 -23.23 11.83
CA ALA A 118 -5.07 -22.16 12.55
C ALA A 118 -3.88 -21.49 11.80
N PRO A 119 -3.04 -22.21 11.03
CA PRO A 119 -2.01 -21.57 10.20
C PRO A 119 -2.59 -20.65 9.11
N LEU A 120 -3.69 -21.05 8.47
CA LEU A 120 -4.37 -20.27 7.44
C LEU A 120 -5.17 -19.12 8.05
N SER A 121 -5.88 -19.34 9.16
CA SER A 121 -6.58 -18.27 9.88
C SER A 121 -5.61 -17.17 10.36
N LYS A 122 -4.44 -17.56 10.88
CA LYS A 122 -3.37 -16.63 11.22
C LYS A 122 -2.79 -15.93 9.99
N ALA A 123 -2.59 -16.64 8.88
CA ALA A 123 -2.09 -16.03 7.64
C ALA A 123 -3.07 -15.00 7.07
N ALA A 124 -4.37 -15.28 7.11
CA ALA A 124 -5.43 -14.36 6.71
C ALA A 124 -5.36 -13.04 7.49
N GLN A 125 -5.20 -13.10 8.81
CA GLN A 125 -5.05 -11.93 9.67
C GLN A 125 -3.79 -11.10 9.40
N ASN A 126 -2.78 -11.68 8.71
CA ASN A 126 -1.54 -11.00 8.33
C ASN A 126 -1.53 -10.49 6.88
N MET A 127 -2.64 -10.61 6.12
CA MET A 127 -2.74 -10.04 4.77
C MET A 127 -2.67 -8.51 4.82
N GLU A 128 -1.84 -7.95 3.95
CA GLU A 128 -1.64 -6.51 3.83
C GLU A 128 -2.61 -5.94 2.79
N LEU A 129 -3.13 -4.73 3.02
CA LEU A 129 -4.15 -4.12 2.17
C LEU A 129 -3.65 -2.79 1.61
N TYR A 130 -3.59 -2.67 0.28
CA TYR A 130 -3.45 -1.40 -0.41
C TYR A 130 -4.84 -0.82 -0.66
N VAL A 131 -5.12 0.35 -0.08
CA VAL A 131 -6.38 1.08 -0.30
C VAL A 131 -6.10 2.30 -1.15
N GLU A 132 -6.91 2.49 -2.18
CA GLU A 132 -7.20 3.81 -2.77
C GLU A 132 -8.69 4.07 -2.56
N ALA A 133 -9.04 5.19 -1.95
CA ALA A 133 -10.43 5.45 -1.55
C ALA A 133 -10.82 6.92 -1.64
N VAL A 134 -12.12 7.13 -1.65
CA VAL A 134 -12.78 8.43 -1.63
C VAL A 134 -13.70 8.50 -0.41
N ALA A 135 -13.73 9.65 0.24
CA ALA A 135 -14.73 9.98 1.26
C ALA A 135 -15.32 11.37 1.00
N PHE A 136 -16.56 11.57 1.39
CA PHE A 136 -17.34 12.77 1.09
C PHE A 136 -17.52 13.64 2.34
N VAL A 137 -17.45 14.95 2.19
CA VAL A 137 -17.80 15.89 3.27
C VAL A 137 -19.32 15.80 3.49
N GLU A 138 -19.76 15.55 4.73
CA GLU A 138 -21.18 15.29 5.04
C GLU A 138 -22.11 16.47 4.72
N LYS A 139 -21.62 17.68 4.98
CA LYS A 139 -22.30 18.95 4.71
C LYS A 139 -21.25 19.97 4.28
N PRO A 140 -20.80 19.99 3.01
CA PRO A 140 -19.93 21.07 2.56
C PRO A 140 -20.66 22.41 2.78
N PRO A 141 -20.01 23.45 3.33
CA PRO A 141 -20.60 24.78 3.37
C PRO A 141 -21.00 25.19 1.95
N ALA A 142 -22.18 25.79 1.81
CA ALA A 142 -22.82 25.99 0.51
C ALA A 142 -21.99 26.89 -0.41
N SER A 143 -21.17 26.28 -1.25
CA SER A 143 -20.46 26.94 -2.34
C SER A 143 -21.37 26.94 -3.58
N PRO A 144 -21.55 28.07 -4.28
CA PRO A 144 -22.46 28.16 -5.42
C PRO A 144 -22.08 27.24 -6.60
N ASN A 145 -20.86 26.70 -6.61
CA ASN A 145 -20.31 25.88 -7.69
C ASN A 145 -20.26 24.38 -7.39
N TYR A 146 -20.45 23.95 -6.13
CA TYR A 146 -20.08 22.59 -5.69
C TYR A 146 -21.08 21.98 -4.69
N ASN A 147 -21.92 21.06 -5.18
CA ASN A 147 -22.91 20.34 -4.36
C ASN A 147 -22.33 19.10 -3.64
N THR A 148 -21.17 18.62 -4.06
CA THR A 148 -20.48 17.47 -3.46
C THR A 148 -18.99 17.79 -3.36
N VAL A 149 -18.44 17.67 -2.15
CA VAL A 149 -17.00 17.80 -1.92
C VAL A 149 -16.48 16.47 -1.40
N ALA A 150 -15.37 16.02 -1.97
CA ALA A 150 -14.72 14.76 -1.63
C ALA A 150 -13.23 14.96 -1.33
N ILE A 151 -12.68 14.06 -0.52
CA ILE A 151 -11.24 13.87 -0.36
C ILE A 151 -10.86 12.50 -0.91
N THR A 152 -9.71 12.42 -1.57
CA THR A 152 -9.12 11.17 -1.99
C THR A 152 -7.90 10.86 -1.12
N PHE A 153 -7.68 9.60 -0.82
CA PHE A 153 -6.52 9.15 -0.06
C PHE A 153 -6.10 7.76 -0.51
N ASN A 154 -4.83 7.41 -0.29
CA ASN A 154 -4.36 6.05 -0.51
C ASN A 154 -3.41 5.61 0.62
N THR A 155 -3.09 4.32 0.67
CA THR A 155 -2.13 3.81 1.66
C THR A 155 -0.68 3.95 1.21
N GLY A 156 -0.44 4.28 -0.07
CA GLY A 156 0.88 4.35 -0.71
C GLY A 156 1.53 2.98 -0.93
N VAL A 157 1.48 2.12 0.08
CA VAL A 157 1.91 0.72 0.11
C VAL A 157 0.76 -0.17 0.61
N ALA A 158 0.91 -1.49 0.51
CA ALA A 158 0.04 -2.37 1.29
C ALA A 158 0.36 -2.20 2.78
N SER A 159 -0.65 -2.25 3.64
CA SER A 159 -0.49 -2.03 5.09
C SER A 159 -1.24 -3.07 5.90
N LYS A 160 -0.70 -3.45 7.07
CA LYS A 160 -1.36 -4.39 7.99
C LYS A 160 -2.51 -3.71 8.73
N PRO A 161 -3.45 -4.51 9.28
CA PRO A 161 -4.44 -4.00 10.22
C PRO A 161 -3.80 -3.18 11.35
N GLY A 162 -4.14 -1.89 11.43
CA GLY A 162 -3.65 -0.98 12.47
C GLY A 162 -2.40 -0.17 12.10
N GLU A 163 -1.84 -0.33 10.91
CA GLU A 163 -0.76 0.54 10.42
C GLU A 163 -1.32 1.86 9.83
N THR A 164 -0.50 2.92 9.93
CA THR A 164 -0.88 4.29 9.54
C THR A 164 -0.39 4.63 8.14
N SER A 165 -1.27 5.15 7.29
CA SER A 165 -0.89 5.87 6.06
C SER A 165 -1.00 7.38 6.26
N MET A 166 -0.01 8.11 5.76
CA MET A 166 -0.04 9.58 5.66
C MET A 166 -0.12 10.05 4.20
N ASN A 167 -0.62 9.21 3.28
CA ASN A 167 -0.55 9.49 1.84
C ASN A 167 -1.87 10.04 1.26
N VAL A 168 -1.78 11.22 0.67
CA VAL A 168 -2.87 11.91 -0.03
C VAL A 168 -2.44 12.10 -1.48
N PRO A 169 -3.20 11.60 -2.48
CA PRO A 169 -2.97 11.92 -3.89
C PRO A 169 -2.88 13.44 -4.10
N GLY A 170 -1.77 13.92 -4.65
CA GLY A 170 -1.50 15.36 -4.81
C GLY A 170 -0.66 15.99 -3.68
N GLY A 171 -0.51 15.31 -2.54
CA GLY A 171 0.30 15.76 -1.40
C GLY A 171 -0.38 16.83 -0.53
N TYR A 172 0.44 17.58 0.20
CA TYR A 172 0.00 18.67 1.08
C TYR A 172 -0.20 19.98 0.27
N ASP A 173 -1.02 19.92 -0.78
CA ASP A 173 -1.30 21.02 -1.71
C ASP A 173 -2.79 21.39 -1.65
N TRP A 174 -3.10 22.62 -1.23
CA TRP A 174 -4.47 23.09 -1.10
C TRP A 174 -5.29 23.08 -2.39
N ASP A 175 -4.66 23.24 -3.55
CA ASP A 175 -5.35 23.21 -4.85
C ASP A 175 -5.63 21.78 -5.35
N LYS A 176 -5.26 20.74 -4.57
CA LYS A 176 -5.50 19.32 -4.88
C LYS A 176 -6.07 18.51 -3.72
N PHE A 177 -6.07 19.06 -2.51
CA PHE A 177 -6.45 18.38 -1.28
C PHE A 177 -7.95 17.99 -1.21
N LEU A 178 -8.83 18.81 -1.82
CA LEU A 178 -10.27 18.56 -1.89
C LEU A 178 -10.78 18.68 -3.32
N HIS A 179 -11.79 17.90 -3.67
CA HIS A 179 -12.37 17.83 -5.00
C HIS A 179 -13.83 18.30 -4.98
N GLY A 180 -14.16 19.32 -5.79
CA GLY A 180 -15.48 19.89 -5.96
C GLY A 180 -16.23 19.33 -7.16
N GLY A 181 -16.99 18.25 -6.96
CA GLY A 181 -17.77 17.61 -8.01
C GLY A 181 -16.94 16.76 -9.00
N MET A 182 -17.65 16.17 -9.97
CA MET A 182 -17.06 15.38 -11.04
C MET A 182 -16.84 16.20 -12.32
N SER A 183 -15.85 15.79 -13.11
CA SER A 183 -15.69 16.25 -14.50
C SER A 183 -16.74 15.62 -15.42
N SER A 184 -16.80 16.06 -16.67
CA SER A 184 -17.63 15.41 -17.70
C SER A 184 -17.22 13.96 -17.95
N GLU A 185 -15.93 13.65 -17.87
CA GLU A 185 -15.41 12.28 -17.94
C GLU A 185 -15.83 11.46 -16.70
N GLY A 186 -15.79 12.06 -15.51
CA GLY A 186 -16.21 11.42 -14.27
C GLY A 186 -17.70 11.08 -14.25
N ILE A 187 -18.55 12.00 -14.70
CA ILE A 187 -20.01 11.78 -14.81
C ILE A 187 -20.33 10.57 -15.70
N ALA A 188 -19.61 10.39 -16.82
CA ALA A 188 -19.78 9.24 -17.70
C ALA A 188 -19.39 7.89 -17.06
N LEU A 189 -18.52 7.91 -16.04
CA LEU A 189 -18.09 6.75 -15.26
C LEU A 189 -18.95 6.51 -14.00
N GLY A 190 -20.00 7.32 -13.79
CA GLY A 190 -20.87 7.23 -12.62
C GLY A 190 -20.11 7.35 -11.30
N ALA A 191 -20.48 6.54 -10.30
CA ALA A 191 -19.82 6.55 -8.99
C ALA A 191 -18.31 6.26 -9.06
N VAL A 192 -17.85 5.48 -10.06
CA VAL A 192 -16.43 5.16 -10.25
C VAL A 192 -15.64 6.38 -10.75
N GLY A 193 -16.31 7.41 -11.29
CA GLY A 193 -15.69 8.66 -11.73
C GLY A 193 -14.88 9.36 -10.62
N TRP A 194 -15.34 9.29 -9.37
CA TRP A 194 -14.60 9.82 -8.20
C TRP A 194 -13.24 9.15 -7.97
N CYS A 195 -13.05 7.92 -8.45
CA CYS A 195 -11.80 7.17 -8.35
C CYS A 195 -10.83 7.42 -9.51
N SER A 196 -11.22 8.23 -10.50
CA SER A 196 -10.34 8.68 -11.57
C SER A 196 -9.88 10.11 -11.30
N GLU A 197 -8.58 10.39 -11.40
CA GLU A 197 -8.03 11.74 -11.28
C GLU A 197 -8.68 12.69 -12.31
N LYS A 198 -8.77 12.26 -13.58
CA LYS A 198 -9.48 12.98 -14.65
C LYS A 198 -10.99 13.06 -14.43
N GLY A 199 -11.55 12.17 -13.60
CA GLY A 199 -12.97 12.14 -13.28
C GLY A 199 -13.39 13.14 -12.20
N ARG A 200 -12.43 13.71 -11.47
CA ARG A 200 -12.66 14.72 -10.43
C ARG A 200 -12.47 16.13 -10.99
N ARG A 201 -12.97 17.12 -10.26
CA ARG A 201 -12.57 18.53 -10.40
C ARG A 201 -11.99 18.98 -9.08
N ASP A 202 -10.81 19.56 -9.11
CA ASP A 202 -10.19 20.08 -7.90
C ASP A 202 -10.92 21.33 -7.40
N LEU A 203 -10.89 21.51 -6.08
CA LEU A 203 -11.46 22.67 -5.41
C LEU A 203 -10.36 23.74 -5.27
N SER A 204 -10.70 25.02 -5.41
CA SER A 204 -9.70 26.09 -5.24
C SER A 204 -9.14 26.11 -3.82
N ALA A 205 -7.86 26.44 -3.64
CA ALA A 205 -7.22 26.55 -2.34
C ALA A 205 -7.98 27.48 -1.36
N LYS A 206 -8.65 28.52 -1.88
CA LYS A 206 -9.49 29.43 -1.09
C LYS A 206 -10.69 28.69 -0.50
N ASP A 207 -11.41 27.94 -1.34
CA ASP A 207 -12.60 27.20 -0.93
C ASP A 207 -12.22 26.01 -0.04
N ALA A 208 -11.12 25.31 -0.34
CA ALA A 208 -10.62 24.20 0.46
C ALA A 208 -10.23 24.64 1.88
N LYS A 209 -9.55 25.79 2.00
CA LYS A 209 -9.25 26.43 3.30
C LYS A 209 -10.53 26.81 4.05
N ALA A 210 -11.53 27.38 3.36
CA ALA A 210 -12.80 27.74 3.97
C ALA A 210 -13.57 26.51 4.51
N ILE A 211 -13.57 25.39 3.77
CA ILE A 211 -14.16 24.12 4.23
C ILE A 211 -13.41 23.57 5.45
N MET A 212 -12.09 23.58 5.45
CA MET A 212 -11.29 23.13 6.60
C MET A 212 -11.51 24.02 7.83
N LEU A 213 -11.57 25.34 7.68
CA LEU A 213 -11.86 26.28 8.77
C LEU A 213 -13.28 26.14 9.34
N ALA A 214 -14.26 25.75 8.51
CA ALA A 214 -15.64 25.51 8.95
C ALA A 214 -15.82 24.22 9.79
N GLY A 215 -14.81 23.34 9.81
CA GLY A 215 -14.85 22.03 10.44
C GLY A 215 -15.34 20.94 9.47
N VAL A 216 -14.52 19.91 9.27
CA VAL A 216 -14.81 18.83 8.33
C VAL A 216 -15.34 17.61 9.06
N LYS A 217 -16.38 16.98 8.48
CA LYS A 217 -16.84 15.65 8.84
C LYS A 217 -16.94 14.81 7.57
N LEU A 218 -16.17 13.72 7.48
CA LEU A 218 -16.21 12.79 6.36
C LEU A 218 -17.24 11.68 6.58
N GLN A 219 -17.89 11.26 5.50
CA GLN A 219 -18.82 10.13 5.43
C GLN A 219 -18.64 9.35 4.11
N GLY A 220 -19.26 8.17 4.01
CA GLY A 220 -19.34 7.39 2.77
C GLY A 220 -17.98 6.95 2.24
N LEU A 221 -17.38 5.93 2.88
CA LEU A 221 -16.14 5.33 2.38
C LEU A 221 -16.42 4.54 1.10
N GLN A 222 -15.92 5.03 -0.02
CA GLN A 222 -15.93 4.33 -1.30
C GLN A 222 -14.52 3.86 -1.63
N LEU A 223 -14.31 2.54 -1.70
CA LEU A 223 -13.05 2.00 -2.24
C LEU A 223 -13.01 2.12 -3.76
N CYS A 224 -11.83 2.43 -4.27
CA CYS A 224 -11.57 2.49 -5.69
C CYS A 224 -11.14 1.13 -6.26
N PRO A 225 -11.42 0.84 -7.54
CA PRO A 225 -11.11 -0.45 -8.17
C PRO A 225 -9.63 -0.84 -8.19
N LYS A 226 -8.73 0.10 -7.89
CA LYS A 226 -7.28 -0.11 -7.73
C LYS A 226 -6.87 -0.62 -6.35
N SER A 227 -7.78 -0.70 -5.38
CA SER A 227 -7.50 -1.29 -4.07
C SER A 227 -7.23 -2.79 -4.23
N THR A 228 -6.15 -3.28 -3.64
CA THR A 228 -5.67 -4.67 -3.78
C THR A 228 -5.25 -5.23 -2.43
N VAL A 229 -5.39 -6.54 -2.26
CA VAL A 229 -4.96 -7.26 -1.06
C VAL A 229 -3.76 -8.13 -1.39
N ASP A 230 -2.70 -8.06 -0.58
CA ASP A 230 -1.61 -9.01 -0.64
C ASP A 230 -2.02 -10.33 0.02
N VAL A 231 -2.18 -11.36 -0.81
CA VAL A 231 -2.52 -12.72 -0.40
C VAL A 231 -1.28 -13.61 -0.27
N SER A 232 -0.07 -13.09 -0.50
CA SER A 232 1.19 -13.85 -0.34
C SER A 232 1.30 -14.56 1.03
N PRO A 233 0.88 -13.98 2.17
CA PRO A 233 0.87 -14.70 3.45
C PRO A 233 -0.03 -15.94 3.42
N MET A 234 -1.20 -15.85 2.77
CA MET A 234 -2.15 -16.96 2.60
C MET A 234 -1.63 -18.03 1.67
N GLU A 235 -1.08 -17.67 0.51
CA GLU A 235 -0.51 -18.64 -0.45
C GLU A 235 0.65 -19.42 0.17
N ASN A 236 1.57 -18.73 0.85
CA ASN A 236 2.66 -19.36 1.57
C ASN A 236 2.17 -20.29 2.71
N ALA A 237 1.05 -19.95 3.35
CA ALA A 237 0.47 -20.79 4.38
C ALA A 237 -0.28 -22.00 3.81
N ILE A 238 -0.96 -21.86 2.66
CA ILE A 238 -1.56 -22.97 1.90
C ILE A 238 -0.46 -23.95 1.48
N ALA A 239 0.60 -23.47 0.83
CA ALA A 239 1.75 -24.29 0.44
C ALA A 239 2.31 -25.08 1.64
N LYS A 240 2.61 -24.41 2.76
CA LYS A 240 3.11 -25.04 3.98
C LYS A 240 2.15 -26.05 4.60
N VAL A 241 0.84 -25.80 4.59
CA VAL A 241 -0.16 -26.76 5.09
C VAL A 241 -0.18 -28.01 4.19
N CYS A 242 -0.10 -27.85 2.88
CA CYS A 242 -0.06 -28.96 1.92
C CYS A 242 1.28 -29.72 1.89
N GLU A 243 2.40 -29.06 2.23
CA GLU A 243 3.72 -29.69 2.41
C GLU A 243 3.88 -30.39 3.76
N SER A 244 3.26 -29.87 4.81
CA SER A 244 3.35 -30.43 6.16
C SER A 244 2.68 -31.81 6.26
N ALA A 245 3.25 -32.70 7.09
CA ALA A 245 2.96 -34.14 7.14
C ALA A 245 1.52 -34.56 7.54
N LEU A 246 0.56 -33.65 7.60
CA LEU A 246 -0.86 -33.92 7.87
C LEU A 246 -1.55 -34.72 6.73
N ILE A 247 -1.08 -34.58 5.49
CA ILE A 247 -1.54 -35.42 4.37
C ILE A 247 -0.89 -36.81 4.41
N GLU A 248 0.36 -36.92 4.87
CA GLU A 248 1.12 -38.18 4.89
C GLU A 248 0.69 -39.13 6.04
N ALA A 249 0.09 -38.59 7.10
CA ALA A 249 -0.43 -39.37 8.23
C ALA A 249 -1.89 -39.80 8.10
N GLY A 250 -2.62 -39.40 7.04
CA GLY A 250 -4.02 -39.79 6.81
C GLY A 250 -5.03 -39.30 7.86
N LEU A 251 -4.68 -38.30 8.67
CA LEU A 251 -5.42 -37.90 9.89
C LEU A 251 -5.90 -36.43 9.87
N GLY A 252 -5.90 -35.78 8.71
CA GLY A 252 -6.49 -34.45 8.51
C GLY A 252 -7.52 -34.45 7.38
N PRO A 253 -8.51 -33.53 7.39
CA PRO A 253 -9.45 -33.41 6.28
C PRO A 253 -8.68 -33.10 4.99
N SER A 254 -8.99 -33.83 3.92
CA SER A 254 -8.43 -33.59 2.59
C SER A 254 -8.91 -32.22 2.08
N SER A 255 -8.17 -31.17 2.43
CA SER A 255 -8.48 -29.81 2.03
C SER A 255 -8.41 -29.71 0.51
N HIS A 256 -9.54 -29.38 -0.11
CA HIS A 256 -9.73 -29.22 -1.57
C HIS A 256 -8.74 -28.27 -2.25
N PHE A 257 -8.04 -27.42 -1.48
CA PHE A 257 -6.98 -26.51 -1.91
C PHE A 257 -5.58 -27.13 -1.90
N CYS A 258 -5.40 -28.35 -1.41
CA CYS A 258 -4.17 -29.12 -1.57
C CYS A 258 -4.31 -30.11 -2.74
N PRO A 259 -3.28 -30.26 -3.59
CA PRO A 259 -3.31 -31.28 -4.63
C PRO A 259 -3.36 -32.66 -3.95
N LYS A 260 -4.27 -33.53 -4.37
CA LYS A 260 -4.17 -34.94 -3.98
C LYS A 260 -2.85 -35.46 -4.56
N LYS A 261 -1.92 -35.89 -3.70
CA LYS A 261 -0.92 -36.87 -4.14
C LYS A 261 -1.73 -38.04 -4.67
N GLU A 262 -1.63 -38.34 -5.96
CA GLU A 262 -2.13 -39.62 -6.46
C GLU A 262 -1.43 -40.68 -5.62
N ALA A 263 -2.21 -41.39 -4.80
CA ALA A 263 -1.72 -42.62 -4.21
C ALA A 263 -1.31 -43.48 -5.40
N GLN A 264 0.00 -43.73 -5.54
CA GLN A 264 0.52 -44.60 -6.58
C GLN A 264 -0.31 -45.88 -6.49
N LYS A 265 -1.19 -46.09 -7.46
CA LYS A 265 -1.86 -47.38 -7.60
C LYS A 265 -0.70 -48.37 -7.64
N PRO A 266 -0.63 -49.36 -6.72
CA PRO A 266 0.33 -50.43 -6.90
C PRO A 266 0.09 -50.93 -8.32
N GLU A 267 1.13 -50.92 -9.16
CA GLU A 267 0.99 -51.37 -10.53
C GLU A 267 0.24 -52.69 -10.48
N PRO A 268 -0.81 -52.89 -11.30
CA PRO A 268 -1.44 -54.20 -11.35
C PRO A 268 -0.32 -55.16 -11.71
N LYS A 269 0.06 -56.02 -10.75
CA LYS A 269 1.11 -57.03 -10.95
C LYS A 269 0.78 -57.67 -12.28
N LYS A 270 1.61 -57.43 -13.29
CA LYS A 270 1.42 -58.06 -14.60
C LYS A 270 1.41 -59.54 -14.29
N ALA A 271 0.24 -60.16 -14.41
CA ALA A 271 0.12 -61.59 -14.30
C ALA A 271 1.07 -62.13 -15.36
N ASN A 272 2.15 -62.78 -14.91
CA ASN A 272 3.17 -63.26 -15.81
C ASN A 272 2.50 -64.30 -16.70
N ALA A 273 2.24 -63.94 -17.96
CA ALA A 273 1.76 -64.89 -18.97
C ALA A 273 2.76 -66.04 -19.23
N ILE A 274 3.93 -65.95 -18.62
CA ILE A 274 4.98 -66.97 -18.54
C ILE A 274 4.65 -68.00 -17.44
N ASP A 275 4.27 -67.57 -16.23
CA ASP A 275 3.97 -68.48 -15.11
C ASP A 275 2.72 -69.32 -15.39
N ASP A 276 1.70 -68.72 -16.03
CA ASP A 276 0.47 -69.39 -16.48
C ASP A 276 0.70 -70.32 -17.69
N ALA A 277 1.83 -70.15 -18.41
CA ALA A 277 2.28 -71.05 -19.47
C ALA A 277 3.08 -72.24 -18.91
N PHE A 278 3.89 -72.04 -17.86
CA PHE A 278 4.60 -73.12 -17.18
C PHE A 278 3.65 -74.07 -16.44
N ALA A 279 2.65 -73.53 -15.74
CA ALA A 279 1.62 -74.34 -15.07
C ALA A 279 0.83 -75.26 -16.04
N ARG A 280 0.74 -74.90 -17.33
CA ARG A 280 0.12 -75.72 -18.38
C ARG A 280 1.06 -76.75 -19.02
N LEU A 281 2.37 -76.66 -18.80
CA LEU A 281 3.37 -77.62 -19.27
C LEU A 281 3.70 -78.68 -18.22
N GLU A 282 3.63 -78.36 -16.93
CA GLU A 282 3.88 -79.31 -15.83
C GLU A 282 2.79 -80.40 -15.70
N GLY A 283 1.60 -80.17 -16.26
CA GLY A 283 0.50 -81.15 -16.29
C GLY A 283 0.70 -82.37 -17.22
N ARG A 284 1.82 -82.47 -17.95
CA ARG A 284 2.09 -83.60 -18.87
C ARG A 284 3.56 -84.01 -18.98
N ARG A 285 4.01 -84.93 -18.10
CA ARG A 285 4.95 -85.98 -18.56
C ARG A 285 4.86 -87.28 -17.71
N PRO A 286 5.02 -88.47 -18.31
CA PRO A 286 5.10 -89.74 -17.58
C PRO A 286 6.46 -89.95 -16.90
N ALA A 287 6.58 -91.06 -16.17
CA ALA A 287 7.71 -91.44 -15.32
C ALA A 287 9.04 -91.70 -16.06
N GLU A 288 10.12 -91.78 -15.25
CA GLU A 288 11.48 -92.26 -15.57
C GLU A 288 12.31 -91.36 -16.54
N THR A 289 13.64 -91.27 -16.46
CA THR A 289 14.66 -91.95 -15.62
C THR A 289 15.82 -90.98 -15.30
N ALA A 290 16.77 -91.42 -14.46
CA ALA A 290 17.95 -90.63 -14.07
C ALA A 290 18.89 -90.24 -15.22
N ASN A 291 19.52 -89.06 -15.14
CA ASN A 291 20.99 -88.94 -15.11
C ASN A 291 21.48 -87.52 -14.79
N THR A 292 22.66 -87.45 -14.19
CA THR A 292 23.44 -86.24 -13.90
C THR A 292 24.04 -85.61 -15.15
N ASP A 293 24.04 -84.27 -15.29
CA ASP A 293 25.30 -83.49 -15.26
C ASP A 293 25.12 -81.95 -15.31
N LYS A 294 26.04 -81.25 -14.64
CA LYS A 294 26.51 -79.85 -14.88
C LYS A 294 25.48 -78.71 -15.04
N ALA A 295 25.07 -78.15 -13.90
CA ALA A 295 24.62 -76.75 -13.85
C ALA A 295 25.79 -75.78 -14.14
N LYS A 296 25.57 -74.81 -15.05
CA LYS A 296 26.35 -73.56 -15.13
C LYS A 296 25.54 -72.43 -14.46
N PRO A 297 26.17 -71.48 -13.77
CA PRO A 297 25.44 -70.49 -12.96
C PRO A 297 24.74 -69.45 -13.83
N PHE A 298 23.43 -69.26 -13.59
CA PHE A 298 22.61 -68.24 -14.26
C PHE A 298 22.71 -66.85 -13.58
N ASP A 299 23.41 -66.75 -12.45
CA ASP A 299 23.51 -65.53 -11.61
C ASP A 299 24.24 -64.34 -12.27
N SER A 300 25.01 -64.58 -13.34
CA SER A 300 25.83 -63.53 -13.97
C SER A 300 25.05 -62.51 -14.82
N MET A 301 23.75 -62.72 -15.04
CA MET A 301 22.88 -61.77 -15.76
C MET A 301 21.97 -60.96 -14.83
N SER A 302 21.44 -61.54 -13.74
CA SER A 302 20.64 -60.78 -12.74
C SER A 302 21.48 -59.68 -12.09
N SER A 303 22.68 -60.05 -11.62
CA SER A 303 23.64 -59.12 -11.00
C SER A 303 24.06 -57.96 -11.92
N LYS A 304 24.11 -58.17 -13.24
CA LYS A 304 24.39 -57.11 -14.22
C LYS A 304 23.21 -56.16 -14.43
N PHE A 305 21.98 -56.66 -14.34
CA PHE A 305 20.78 -55.85 -14.49
C PHE A 305 20.56 -54.96 -13.25
N GLU A 306 20.73 -55.53 -12.05
CA GLU A 306 20.69 -54.80 -10.78
C GLU A 306 21.78 -53.71 -10.72
N ALA A 307 23.01 -54.02 -11.15
CA ALA A 307 24.09 -53.04 -11.25
C ALA A 307 23.76 -51.89 -12.23
N ALA A 308 23.20 -52.20 -13.40
CA ALA A 308 22.80 -51.19 -14.38
C ALA A 308 21.63 -50.32 -13.90
N GLU A 309 20.68 -50.89 -13.16
CA GLU A 309 19.56 -50.12 -12.59
C GLU A 309 20.01 -49.23 -11.42
N ALA A 310 20.93 -49.71 -10.57
CA ALA A 310 21.55 -48.92 -9.52
C ALA A 310 22.36 -47.75 -10.11
N GLU A 311 23.14 -47.99 -11.17
CA GLU A 311 23.90 -46.95 -11.86
C GLU A 311 22.97 -45.90 -12.49
N ARG A 312 21.84 -46.33 -13.09
CA ARG A 312 20.84 -45.41 -13.63
C ARG A 312 20.21 -44.54 -12.54
N LYS A 313 19.83 -45.12 -11.39
CA LYS A 313 19.26 -44.39 -10.24
C LYS A 313 20.27 -43.39 -9.67
N ALA A 314 21.55 -43.74 -9.57
CA ALA A 314 22.61 -42.82 -9.18
C ALA A 314 22.70 -41.61 -10.14
N ARG A 315 22.74 -41.85 -11.46
CA ARG A 315 22.74 -40.79 -12.48
C ARG A 315 21.49 -39.89 -12.44
N GLU A 316 20.33 -40.43 -12.08
CA GLU A 316 19.10 -39.64 -11.92
C GLU A 316 19.13 -38.78 -10.64
N VAL A 317 19.68 -39.29 -9.53
CA VAL A 317 19.91 -38.51 -8.29
C VAL A 317 20.94 -37.40 -8.50
N ASP A 318 22.04 -37.66 -9.20
CA ASP A 318 23.06 -36.65 -9.48
C ASP A 318 22.53 -35.53 -10.39
N LYS A 319 21.69 -35.87 -11.39
CA LYS A 319 20.96 -34.86 -12.19
C LYS A 319 20.01 -34.02 -11.34
N ALA A 320 19.27 -34.64 -10.42
CA ALA A 320 18.36 -33.91 -9.53
C ALA A 320 19.13 -32.95 -8.60
N ARG A 321 20.29 -33.37 -8.07
CA ARG A 321 21.19 -32.51 -7.27
C ARG A 321 21.77 -31.37 -8.08
N ALA A 322 22.18 -31.61 -9.32
CA ALA A 322 22.70 -30.55 -10.20
C ALA A 322 21.63 -29.49 -10.52
N LEU A 323 20.39 -29.92 -10.78
CA LEU A 323 19.25 -29.01 -11.02
C LEU A 323 18.86 -28.21 -9.77
N ALA A 324 18.90 -28.82 -8.58
CA ALA A 324 18.68 -28.10 -7.31
C ALA A 324 19.75 -27.01 -7.09
N ALA A 325 21.03 -27.38 -7.22
CA ALA A 325 22.13 -26.43 -7.08
C ALA A 325 22.14 -25.31 -8.14
N GLN A 326 21.56 -25.55 -9.32
CA GLN A 326 21.34 -24.49 -10.31
C GLN A 326 20.24 -23.51 -9.86
N ARG A 327 19.09 -24.02 -9.39
CA ARG A 327 17.99 -23.19 -8.89
C ARG A 327 18.40 -22.33 -7.69
N ASP A 328 19.21 -22.88 -6.78
CA ASP A 328 19.70 -22.13 -5.62
C ASP A 328 20.58 -20.95 -6.06
N ARG A 329 21.44 -21.13 -7.07
CA ARG A 329 22.25 -20.04 -7.66
C ARG A 329 21.41 -18.99 -8.38
N GLU A 330 20.39 -19.41 -9.12
CA GLU A 330 19.45 -18.52 -9.80
C GLU A 330 18.67 -17.67 -8.77
N ALA A 331 18.18 -18.29 -7.69
CA ALA A 331 17.50 -17.61 -6.60
C ALA A 331 18.43 -16.67 -5.80
N GLU A 332 19.70 -17.02 -5.60
CA GLU A 332 20.69 -16.12 -5.00
C GLU A 332 21.00 -14.92 -5.90
N ALA A 333 21.14 -15.12 -7.21
CA ALA A 333 21.35 -14.05 -8.19
C ALA A 333 20.15 -13.10 -8.25
N GLU A 334 18.92 -13.63 -8.25
CA GLU A 334 17.68 -12.85 -8.20
C GLU A 334 17.59 -12.01 -6.91
N ARG A 335 17.89 -12.62 -5.75
CA ARG A 335 17.97 -11.88 -4.47
C ARG A 335 19.00 -10.77 -4.49
N GLN A 336 20.16 -10.98 -5.12
CA GLN A 336 21.18 -9.92 -5.27
C GLN A 336 20.71 -8.81 -6.22
N ALA A 337 20.02 -9.15 -7.31
CA ALA A 337 19.43 -8.17 -8.23
C ALA A 337 18.38 -7.30 -7.53
N LEU A 338 17.42 -7.92 -6.83
CA LEU A 338 16.38 -7.22 -6.07
C LEU A 338 16.96 -6.30 -4.97
N ARG A 339 18.01 -6.74 -4.26
CA ARG A 339 18.70 -5.88 -3.27
C ARG A 339 19.39 -4.68 -3.93
N ARG A 340 19.98 -4.86 -5.11
CA ARG A 340 20.61 -3.77 -5.88
C ARG A 340 19.57 -2.79 -6.41
N GLU A 341 18.46 -3.27 -6.96
CA GLU A 341 17.35 -2.44 -7.44
C GLU A 341 16.71 -1.64 -6.30
N ALA A 342 16.42 -2.28 -5.16
CA ALA A 342 15.89 -1.59 -3.98
C ALA A 342 16.86 -0.52 -3.44
N ALA A 343 18.17 -0.80 -3.42
CA ALA A 343 19.18 0.19 -3.06
C ALA A 343 19.22 1.36 -4.05
N GLN A 344 19.14 1.08 -5.36
CA GLN A 344 19.16 2.09 -6.42
C GLN A 344 17.92 2.98 -6.37
N ASN A 345 16.72 2.40 -6.24
CA ASN A 345 15.47 3.14 -6.09
C ASN A 345 15.51 4.06 -4.86
N PHE A 346 15.95 3.56 -3.70
CA PHE A 346 16.13 4.40 -2.52
C PHE A 346 17.13 5.54 -2.77
N CYS A 347 18.31 5.25 -3.32
CA CYS A 347 19.37 6.24 -3.48
C CYS A 347 18.99 7.33 -4.49
N THR A 348 18.23 6.99 -5.54
CA THR A 348 17.62 7.95 -6.46
C THR A 348 16.60 8.83 -5.73
N THR A 349 15.59 8.24 -5.08
CA THR A 349 14.56 9.01 -4.34
C THR A 349 15.16 9.89 -3.24
N ALA A 350 16.18 9.42 -2.53
CA ALA A 350 16.87 10.19 -1.50
C ALA A 350 17.70 11.35 -2.10
N LYS A 351 18.31 11.16 -3.28
CA LYS A 351 19.01 12.23 -3.99
C LYS A 351 18.04 13.28 -4.55
N ASP A 352 16.93 12.85 -5.15
CA ASP A 352 15.87 13.74 -5.63
C ASP A 352 15.21 14.51 -4.47
N ALA A 353 15.03 13.86 -3.32
CA ALA A 353 14.57 14.51 -2.10
C ALA A 353 15.57 15.57 -1.61
N GLN A 354 16.87 15.25 -1.58
CA GLN A 354 17.94 16.20 -1.21
C GLN A 354 18.00 17.40 -2.18
N ASP A 355 17.99 17.15 -3.49
CA ASP A 355 18.09 18.20 -4.52
C ASP A 355 16.85 19.09 -4.57
N SER A 356 15.66 18.50 -4.36
CA SER A 356 14.41 19.28 -4.25
C SER A 356 14.24 19.97 -2.90
N CYS A 357 15.04 19.63 -1.88
CA CYS A 357 14.91 20.18 -0.52
C CYS A 357 15.24 21.68 -0.48
N ALA A 358 16.37 22.10 -1.06
CA ALA A 358 16.71 23.51 -1.18
C ALA A 358 15.64 24.31 -1.96
N ALA A 359 15.08 23.72 -3.03
CA ALA A 359 13.99 24.35 -3.80
C ALA A 359 12.66 24.44 -3.03
N LYS A 360 12.37 23.49 -2.13
CA LYS A 360 11.19 23.50 -1.26
C LYS A 360 11.32 24.47 -0.09
N THR A 361 12.51 24.58 0.51
CA THR A 361 12.74 25.43 1.69
C THR A 361 13.06 26.88 1.34
N CYS A 362 13.81 27.12 0.25
CA CYS A 362 14.25 28.46 -0.16
C CYS A 362 13.47 29.01 -1.38
N GLY A 363 12.56 28.23 -1.96
CA GLY A 363 11.92 28.53 -3.23
C GLY A 363 12.77 28.14 -4.44
N SER A 364 12.24 28.30 -5.65
CA SER A 364 13.00 28.06 -6.88
C SER A 364 14.16 29.05 -7.03
N LYS A 365 15.33 28.59 -7.55
CA LYS A 365 16.49 29.46 -7.74
C LYS A 365 16.11 30.63 -8.66
N PRO A 366 16.15 31.89 -8.18
CA PRO A 366 15.82 33.03 -9.01
C PRO A 366 16.86 33.22 -10.12
N SER A 367 16.45 33.79 -11.25
CA SER A 367 17.37 34.16 -12.33
C SER A 367 18.40 35.18 -11.83
N ALA A 368 19.66 35.05 -12.26
CA ALA A 368 20.74 35.92 -11.79
C ALA A 368 20.49 37.41 -12.12
N THR A 369 19.83 37.67 -13.25
CA THR A 369 19.31 38.99 -13.61
C THR A 369 17.79 39.01 -13.57
N MET A 370 17.21 40.19 -13.35
CA MET A 370 15.78 40.46 -13.50
C MET A 370 15.57 41.63 -14.47
N CYS A 371 14.37 41.72 -15.05
CA CYS A 371 14.01 42.88 -15.84
C CYS A 371 13.73 44.08 -14.93
N LEU A 372 14.49 45.16 -15.07
CA LEU A 372 14.24 46.43 -14.39
C LEU A 372 13.23 47.29 -15.17
N ARG A 373 13.26 47.19 -16.50
CA ARG A 373 12.39 47.96 -17.40
C ARG A 373 12.00 47.13 -18.61
N SER A 374 10.69 46.95 -18.80
CA SER A 374 10.12 46.43 -20.04
C SER A 374 9.48 47.55 -20.86
N VAL A 375 9.38 47.33 -22.17
CA VAL A 375 8.67 48.19 -23.11
C VAL A 375 7.68 47.30 -23.87
N GLN A 376 6.47 47.81 -24.10
CA GLN A 376 5.48 47.11 -24.91
C GLN A 376 5.95 47.08 -26.36
N ASP A 377 5.98 45.90 -26.96
CA ASP A 377 6.44 45.75 -28.34
C ASP A 377 5.48 46.45 -29.31
N PRO A 378 5.97 47.15 -30.34
CA PRO A 378 5.11 47.80 -31.32
C PRO A 378 4.28 46.75 -32.06
N TYR A 379 2.96 46.82 -31.89
CA TYR A 379 2.03 45.87 -32.50
C TYR A 379 2.19 45.82 -34.02
N PRO A 380 2.35 44.62 -34.63
CA PRO A 380 2.22 44.50 -36.07
C PRO A 380 0.77 44.83 -36.48
N PRO A 381 0.56 45.59 -37.57
CA PRO A 381 -0.78 45.97 -37.99
C PRO A 381 -1.58 44.73 -38.40
N CYS A 382 -2.70 44.47 -37.70
CA CYS A 382 -3.61 43.39 -38.05
C CYS A 382 -4.16 43.62 -39.48
N LYS A 383 -3.86 42.68 -40.38
CA LYS A 383 -4.52 42.62 -41.70
C LYS A 383 -5.97 42.18 -41.51
N ALA A 384 -6.87 43.15 -41.33
CA ALA A 384 -8.29 42.91 -41.17
C ALA A 384 -8.90 42.34 -42.47
N GLY A 385 -9.33 41.09 -42.41
CA GLY A 385 -10.26 40.49 -43.38
C GLY A 385 -11.60 40.21 -42.69
N PRO A 386 -12.72 40.21 -43.44
CA PRO A 386 -14.04 39.95 -42.85
C PRO A 386 -14.10 38.53 -42.27
N GLY A 387 -14.44 38.43 -40.97
CA GLY A 387 -14.66 37.15 -40.27
C GLY A 387 -13.66 36.81 -39.15
N PHE A 388 -12.59 37.58 -38.94
CA PHE A 388 -11.60 37.30 -37.89
C PHE A 388 -11.59 38.37 -36.78
N SER A 389 -11.81 37.95 -35.54
CA SER A 389 -11.50 38.74 -34.35
C SER A 389 -10.03 38.52 -33.94
N CYS A 390 -9.22 39.58 -34.00
CA CYS A 390 -7.85 39.53 -33.49
C CYS A 390 -7.85 39.77 -31.97
N LEU A 391 -7.66 38.71 -31.18
CA LEU A 391 -7.38 38.83 -29.75
C LEU A 391 -5.92 39.27 -29.56
N GLN A 392 -5.68 40.58 -29.45
CA GLN A 392 -4.34 41.12 -29.24
C GLN A 392 -3.92 41.00 -27.78
N ILE A 393 -2.98 40.09 -27.49
CA ILE A 393 -2.30 40.02 -26.18
C ILE A 393 -1.09 40.95 -26.23
N PRO A 394 -0.91 41.87 -25.26
CA PRO A 394 0.24 42.76 -25.23
C PRO A 394 1.54 41.99 -24.97
N HIS A 395 2.46 41.99 -25.93
CA HIS A 395 3.83 41.53 -25.71
C HIS A 395 4.69 42.66 -25.13
N TYR A 396 5.60 42.30 -24.23
CA TYR A 396 6.54 43.21 -23.59
C TYR A 396 7.95 42.63 -23.68
N SER A 397 8.87 43.35 -24.32
CA SER A 397 10.29 43.02 -24.32
C SER A 397 11.00 43.70 -23.15
N CYS A 398 11.95 42.99 -22.54
CA CYS A 398 12.82 43.58 -21.54
C CYS A 398 13.91 44.42 -22.21
N VAL A 399 13.99 45.72 -21.89
CA VAL A 399 15.00 46.63 -22.45
C VAL A 399 16.16 46.91 -21.50
N GLU A 400 15.98 46.64 -20.21
CA GLU A 400 16.98 46.88 -19.17
C GLU A 400 16.97 45.74 -18.15
N GLN A 401 18.09 45.04 -18.02
CA GLN A 401 18.29 43.98 -17.02
C GLN A 401 19.23 44.47 -15.92
N GLY A 402 18.96 44.05 -14.68
CA GLY A 402 19.81 44.30 -13.53
C GLY A 402 19.99 43.06 -12.67
N PRO A 403 20.88 43.09 -11.66
CA PRO A 403 21.07 41.98 -10.73
C PRO A 403 19.77 41.70 -9.97
N ASN A 404 19.43 40.43 -9.77
CA ASN A 404 18.25 40.05 -9.02
C ASN A 404 18.55 40.07 -7.51
N PRO A 405 17.93 40.96 -6.71
CA PRO A 405 18.24 41.09 -5.28
C PRO A 405 17.86 39.85 -4.46
N LYS A 406 17.02 38.95 -5.00
CA LYS A 406 16.64 37.70 -4.34
C LYS A 406 17.67 36.58 -4.52
N LEU A 407 18.64 36.73 -5.43
CA LEU A 407 19.66 35.70 -5.67
C LEU A 407 20.58 35.50 -4.44
N PRO A 408 21.17 36.55 -3.83
CA PRO A 408 22.02 36.36 -2.65
C PRO A 408 21.25 35.84 -1.43
N GLU A 409 19.98 36.24 -1.27
CA GLU A 409 19.08 35.73 -0.23
C GLU A 409 18.84 34.22 -0.41
N TRP A 410 18.58 33.78 -1.65
CA TRP A 410 18.39 32.37 -1.99
C TRP A 410 19.68 31.55 -1.76
N GLU A 411 20.84 32.06 -2.18
CA GLU A 411 22.13 31.36 -2.04
C GLU A 411 22.58 31.24 -0.57
N SER A 412 22.28 32.25 0.26
CA SER A 412 22.46 32.18 1.72
C SER A 412 21.54 31.14 2.37
N CYS A 413 20.29 31.06 1.92
CA CYS A 413 19.33 30.05 2.38
C CYS A 413 19.77 28.64 1.98
N SER A 414 20.10 28.39 0.71
CA SER A 414 20.45 27.05 0.23
C SER A 414 21.69 26.49 0.95
N ALA A 415 22.72 27.32 1.16
CA ALA A 415 23.94 26.92 1.86
C ALA A 415 23.71 26.52 3.34
N GLY A 416 22.69 27.09 4.00
CA GLY A 416 22.26 26.68 5.34
C GLY A 416 21.42 25.41 5.35
N VAL A 417 20.65 25.19 4.28
CA VAL A 417 19.69 24.09 4.14
C VAL A 417 20.35 22.78 3.69
N ASP A 418 21.45 22.83 2.92
CA ASP A 418 22.21 21.65 2.45
C ASP A 418 22.64 20.69 3.58
N ARG A 419 22.93 21.21 4.78
CA ARG A 419 23.28 20.39 5.97
C ARG A 419 22.08 19.67 6.58
N SER A 420 20.89 20.27 6.47
CA SER A 420 19.64 19.78 7.06
C SER A 420 18.90 18.81 6.14
N CYS A 421 19.15 18.88 4.83
CA CYS A 421 18.52 18.05 3.80
C CYS A 421 19.25 16.73 3.49
N ALA A 422 20.39 16.48 4.14
CA ALA A 422 21.14 15.25 4.00
C ALA A 422 20.43 14.08 4.71
N ALA A 423 19.89 13.13 3.94
CA ALA A 423 19.31 11.90 4.48
C ALA A 423 20.36 11.15 5.33
N ALA A 424 20.09 10.99 6.63
CA ALA A 424 21.01 10.43 7.64
C ALA A 424 22.34 11.20 7.84
N GLY A 425 22.37 12.51 7.61
CA GLY A 425 23.44 13.40 8.09
C GLY A 425 24.74 13.41 7.26
N LYS A 426 24.77 12.73 6.10
CA LYS A 426 25.79 12.92 5.07
C LYS A 426 25.12 13.20 3.72
N PRO A 427 25.57 14.21 2.95
CA PRO A 427 25.01 14.48 1.62
C PRO A 427 25.35 13.34 0.65
N ILE A 428 24.39 12.93 -0.16
CA ILE A 428 24.57 11.89 -1.19
C ILE A 428 25.35 12.52 -2.36
N ALA A 429 26.64 12.19 -2.47
CA ALA A 429 27.50 12.70 -3.54
C ALA A 429 27.12 12.15 -4.92
N SER A 430 26.73 10.87 -5.00
CA SER A 430 26.14 10.26 -6.20
C SER A 430 25.26 9.06 -5.82
N VAL A 431 24.33 8.69 -6.71
CA VAL A 431 23.47 7.51 -6.52
C VAL A 431 24.33 6.24 -6.42
N ASP A 432 25.33 6.07 -7.29
CA ASP A 432 26.22 4.90 -7.28
C ASP A 432 27.01 4.76 -5.98
N ALA A 433 27.48 5.86 -5.40
CA ALA A 433 28.20 5.84 -4.11
C ALA A 433 27.26 5.39 -2.97
N CYS A 434 26.02 5.89 -2.95
CA CYS A 434 24.99 5.48 -2.00
C CYS A 434 24.62 3.99 -2.15
N VAL A 435 24.50 3.49 -3.39
CA VAL A 435 24.25 2.07 -3.67
C VAL A 435 25.43 1.21 -3.19
N ALA A 436 26.67 1.63 -3.46
CA ALA A 436 27.88 0.92 -3.03
C ALA A 436 28.11 0.95 -1.51
N GLU A 437 27.59 1.93 -0.79
CA GLU A 437 27.59 1.96 0.68
C GLU A 437 26.50 1.06 1.28
N ARG A 438 25.34 0.94 0.62
CA ARG A 438 24.20 0.10 1.07
C ARG A 438 24.26 -1.38 0.72
N LEU A 439 25.15 -1.77 -0.20
CA LEU A 439 25.38 -3.17 -0.59
C LEU A 439 26.60 -3.81 0.12
N LYS A 440 27.25 -3.06 1.02
CA LYS A 440 28.23 -3.57 1.98
C LYS A 440 27.55 -4.06 3.26
#